data_AF-G1V3J3-F1
#
_entry.id   AF-G1V3J3-F1
#
_cell.length_a   1.000
_cell.length_b   1.000
_cell.length_c   1.000
_cell.angle_alpha   90.00
_cell.angle_beta   90.00
_cell.angle_gamma   90.00
#
_symmetry.space_group_name_H-M   'P 1'
#
loop_
_entity.id
_entity.type
_entity.pdbx_description
1 polymer ?
#
loop_
_entity_poly.entity_id
_entity_poly.type
_entity_poly.pdbx_seq_one_letter_code
_entity_poly.pdbx_strand_id
1 'polypeptide(L)'
;MSGLWYFWGSLALLLGGYFVYGAFVEKVFGADFGRPTPVKSRRDGVDYIELPRYKIFLIQLLNIAGLGPVLGPILGALYGPSALLWVVFGCIFGGAVHDYCSAMMSLRYGGASYPEIIGRNLGTGVRRFMEVFAIAFMIMVGAVFVLGPAALLANLTSFGLPFWATLIFAYYFLATIMPIDTIIGRIYPFFSILLLVMAFGLAGSLMLSDRPVLPNTDFFVNTDPAGLPIWPLLFITIACGAISGFHATQSPLMTRCMESEKHGRMLFYGPMIAEGVLGLIWVTLGLSFYESPEALGAVIKAGTPTLVVQEISMALLGPIGGMLAILGVVVLPISTGDTAFRSARLLVADTLRIDQGPIGKRLMIAVPLFAAGIALTFVDFAVIWRYFGWANQTMSCVTLWAIAVYLARRERFHWIATLPAAFMTVVCVSYLCYAKIGFGMSVEMSTLIGIASAAASLVLFLSRGKRMPELENEASC
;
A
#
# COMPACT_ATOMS: atom_id res chain seq x y z
N MET A 1 -29.07 7.37 -12.20
CA MET A 1 -28.09 8.46 -12.26
C MET A 1 -27.01 8.05 -13.25
N SER A 2 -26.47 8.96 -14.09
CA SER A 2 -25.38 8.58 -15.00
C SER A 2 -24.12 8.19 -14.21
N GLY A 3 -23.33 7.25 -14.73
CA GLY A 3 -22.09 6.80 -14.09
C GLY A 3 -21.08 7.91 -13.80
N LEU A 4 -21.11 8.99 -14.58
CA LEU A 4 -20.38 10.24 -14.31
C LEU A 4 -20.61 10.80 -12.90
N TRP A 5 -21.85 10.76 -12.39
CA TRP A 5 -22.15 11.26 -11.04
C TRP A 5 -21.49 10.40 -9.96
N TYR A 6 -21.38 9.09 -10.17
CA TYR A 6 -20.69 8.21 -9.23
C TYR A 6 -19.18 8.43 -9.25
N PHE A 7 -18.58 8.69 -10.42
CA PHE A 7 -17.16 9.03 -10.51
C PHE A 7 -16.86 10.35 -9.78
N TRP A 8 -17.54 11.44 -10.14
CA TRP A 8 -17.32 12.75 -9.53
C TRP A 8 -17.73 12.79 -8.05
N GLY A 9 -18.79 12.08 -7.68
CA GLY A 9 -19.19 11.89 -6.28
C GLY A 9 -18.14 11.15 -5.47
N SER A 10 -17.56 10.08 -6.00
CA SER A 10 -16.46 9.34 -5.35
C SER A 10 -15.22 10.21 -5.18
N LEU A 11 -14.85 10.98 -6.20
CA LEU A 11 -13.75 11.93 -6.12
C LEU A 11 -14.01 13.01 -5.06
N ALA A 12 -15.22 13.59 -5.04
CA ALA A 12 -15.62 14.57 -4.05
C ALA A 12 -15.61 14.00 -2.62
N LEU A 13 -16.00 12.73 -2.43
CA LEU A 13 -15.94 12.05 -1.15
C LEU A 13 -14.49 11.84 -0.69
N LEU A 14 -13.59 11.40 -1.57
CA LEU A 14 -12.17 11.25 -1.24
C LEU A 14 -11.54 12.59 -0.83
N LEU A 15 -11.74 13.64 -1.62
CA LEU A 15 -11.24 14.98 -1.30
C LEU A 15 -11.88 15.55 -0.02
N GLY A 16 -13.19 15.38 0.13
CA GLY A 16 -13.92 15.76 1.35
C GLY A 16 -13.43 14.99 2.58
N GLY A 17 -13.09 13.71 2.43
CA GLY A 17 -12.47 12.87 3.46
C GLY A 17 -11.18 13.47 3.98
N TYR A 18 -10.30 13.98 3.11
CA TYR A 18 -9.08 14.68 3.52
C TYR A 18 -9.36 15.96 4.34
N PHE A 19 -10.27 16.81 3.86
CA PHE A 19 -10.53 18.11 4.47
C PHE A 19 -11.33 18.01 5.78
N VAL A 20 -12.31 17.09 5.84
CA VAL A 20 -13.24 16.96 6.96
C VAL A 20 -12.76 15.87 7.92
N TYR A 21 -12.73 14.62 7.47
CA TYR A 21 -12.38 13.49 8.34
C TYR A 21 -10.90 13.50 8.71
N GLY A 22 -10.00 13.88 7.80
CA GLY A 22 -8.58 14.06 8.10
C GLY A 22 -8.33 15.11 9.19
N ALA A 23 -9.03 16.24 9.16
CA ALA A 23 -8.92 17.26 10.21
C ALA A 23 -9.45 16.75 11.57
N PHE A 24 -10.51 15.94 11.56
CA PHE A 24 -11.00 15.26 12.75
C PHE A 24 -9.96 14.26 13.29
N VAL A 25 -9.36 13.43 12.44
CA VAL A 25 -8.32 12.46 12.81
C VAL A 25 -7.09 13.15 13.40
N GLU A 26 -6.62 14.25 12.80
CA GLU A 26 -5.52 15.07 13.31
C GLU A 26 -5.81 15.61 14.72
N LYS A 27 -7.04 16.08 14.95
CA LYS A 27 -7.51 16.53 16.27
C LYS A 27 -7.59 15.39 17.29
N VAL A 28 -8.09 14.21 16.88
CA VAL A 28 -8.20 13.03 17.75
C VAL A 28 -6.83 12.50 18.16
N PHE A 29 -5.88 12.44 17.22
CA PHE A 29 -4.51 12.03 17.50
C PHE A 29 -3.81 13.01 18.46
N GLY A 30 -4.19 14.29 18.38
CA GLY A 30 -3.67 15.36 19.22
C GLY A 30 -2.27 15.78 18.77
N ALA A 31 -2.14 16.12 17.48
CA ALA A 31 -0.89 16.64 16.92
C ALA A 31 -0.42 17.89 17.68
N ASP A 32 0.84 17.90 18.09
CA ASP A 32 1.47 19.00 18.82
C ASP A 32 2.48 19.71 17.92
N PHE A 33 2.11 20.92 17.49
CA PHE A 33 2.91 21.69 16.53
C PHE A 33 4.19 22.27 17.14
N GLY A 34 4.30 22.30 18.48
CA GLY A 34 5.49 22.77 19.20
C GLY A 34 6.49 21.65 19.51
N ARG A 35 6.12 20.38 19.31
CA ARG A 35 6.97 19.24 19.62
C ARG A 35 8.21 19.19 18.71
N PRO A 36 9.43 19.07 19.27
CA PRO A 36 10.63 18.82 18.48
C PRO A 36 10.50 17.52 17.70
N THR A 37 10.79 17.56 16.39
CA THR A 37 10.78 16.38 15.52
C THR A 37 12.16 15.73 15.45
N PRO A 38 12.27 14.47 14.98
CA PRO A 38 13.56 13.76 14.91
C PRO A 38 14.60 14.47 14.06
N VAL A 39 14.18 15.23 13.04
CA VAL A 39 15.11 16.03 12.21
C VAL A 39 15.78 17.16 12.99
N LYS A 40 15.14 17.64 14.07
CA LYS A 40 15.66 18.67 14.96
C LYS A 40 16.47 18.09 16.12
N SER A 41 16.10 16.92 16.63
CA SER A 41 16.77 16.28 17.78
C SER A 41 17.90 15.31 17.41
N ARG A 42 17.89 14.71 16.22
CA ARG A 42 18.78 13.60 15.80
C ARG A 42 19.42 13.79 14.43
N ARG A 43 19.68 15.04 14.03
CA ARG A 43 20.22 15.36 12.71
C ARG A 43 21.57 14.66 12.47
N ASP A 44 21.62 13.79 11.47
CA ASP A 44 22.82 13.03 11.09
C ASP A 44 23.33 13.36 9.67
N GLY A 45 22.56 14.13 8.90
CA GLY A 45 22.91 14.48 7.53
C GLY A 45 22.75 13.35 6.51
N VAL A 46 22.15 12.21 6.90
CA VAL A 46 21.91 11.04 6.03
C VAL A 46 20.45 10.59 6.15
N ASP A 47 20.03 10.03 7.28
CA ASP A 47 18.66 9.54 7.49
C ASP A 47 17.73 10.62 8.06
N TYR A 48 18.29 11.63 8.74
CA TYR A 48 17.58 12.73 9.40
C TYR A 48 17.99 14.06 8.76
N ILE A 49 17.37 14.37 7.62
CA ILE A 49 17.59 15.60 6.86
C ILE A 49 16.27 16.30 6.61
N GLU A 50 16.22 17.61 6.86
CA GLU A 50 15.02 18.39 6.60
C GLU A 50 14.79 18.53 5.10
N LEU A 51 13.60 18.10 4.65
CA LEU A 51 13.21 18.20 3.25
C LEU A 51 12.01 19.14 3.09
N PRO A 52 11.91 19.87 1.97
CA PRO A 52 10.73 20.66 1.67
C PRO A 52 9.46 19.79 1.63
N ARG A 53 8.36 20.30 2.19
CA ARG A 53 7.08 19.58 2.33
C ARG A 53 6.56 18.97 1.02
N TYR A 54 6.64 19.71 -0.08
CA TYR A 54 6.20 19.21 -1.39
C TYR A 54 7.04 18.02 -1.85
N LYS A 55 8.34 18.00 -1.53
CA LYS A 55 9.24 16.89 -1.85
C LYS A 55 8.91 15.67 -1.00
N ILE A 56 8.65 15.85 0.30
CA ILE A 56 8.20 14.75 1.18
C ILE A 56 6.87 14.17 0.69
N PHE A 57 5.90 15.02 0.32
CA PHE A 57 4.63 14.57 -0.22
C PHE A 57 4.80 13.70 -1.48
N LEU A 58 5.61 14.16 -2.44
CA LEU A 58 5.84 13.43 -3.68
C LEU A 58 6.63 12.13 -3.44
N ILE A 59 7.66 12.15 -2.58
CA ILE A 59 8.40 10.93 -2.23
C ILE A 59 7.50 9.94 -1.49
N GLN A 60 6.70 10.39 -0.53
CA GLN A 60 5.74 9.52 0.17
C GLN A 60 4.75 8.92 -0.83
N LEU A 61 4.15 9.74 -1.70
CA LEU A 61 3.21 9.27 -2.72
C LEU A 61 3.87 8.22 -3.63
N LEU A 62 5.10 8.45 -4.08
CA LEU A 62 5.84 7.48 -4.89
C LEU A 62 6.15 6.18 -4.15
N ASN A 63 6.54 6.30 -2.87
CA ASN A 63 6.91 5.14 -2.05
C ASN A 63 5.71 4.24 -1.76
N ILE A 64 4.49 4.79 -1.73
CA ILE A 64 3.26 4.02 -1.48
C ILE A 64 2.54 3.62 -2.78
N ALA A 65 2.57 4.47 -3.80
CA ALA A 65 1.94 4.21 -5.09
C ALA A 65 2.80 3.30 -5.98
N GLY A 66 2.79 2.00 -5.66
CA GLY A 66 3.42 0.94 -6.46
C GLY A 66 2.51 0.36 -7.55
N LEU A 67 2.62 -0.95 -7.80
CA LEU A 67 1.67 -1.69 -8.67
C LEU A 67 0.26 -1.78 -8.09
N GLY A 68 0.17 -1.77 -6.76
CA GLY A 68 -1.06 -2.02 -6.02
C GLY A 68 -2.24 -1.11 -6.41
N PRO A 69 -2.12 0.23 -6.39
CA PRO A 69 -3.23 1.14 -6.76
C PRO A 69 -3.54 1.18 -8.26
N VAL A 70 -2.88 0.36 -9.07
CA VAL A 70 -3.18 0.17 -10.50
C VAL A 70 -3.81 -1.21 -10.71
N LEU A 71 -3.05 -2.27 -10.42
CA LEU A 71 -3.47 -3.64 -10.68
C LEU A 71 -4.56 -4.11 -9.73
N GLY A 72 -4.53 -3.71 -8.46
CA GLY A 72 -5.56 -4.05 -7.48
C GLY A 72 -6.94 -3.56 -7.91
N PRO A 73 -7.10 -2.26 -8.22
CA PRO A 73 -8.29 -1.68 -8.85
C PRO A 73 -8.75 -2.37 -10.14
N ILE A 74 -7.85 -2.70 -11.07
CA ILE A 74 -8.20 -3.44 -12.30
C ILE A 74 -8.76 -4.82 -11.97
N LEU A 75 -8.12 -5.56 -11.06
CA LEU A 75 -8.61 -6.86 -10.58
C LEU A 75 -9.93 -6.71 -9.80
N GLY A 76 -10.07 -5.62 -9.07
CA GLY A 76 -11.27 -5.26 -8.31
C GLY A 76 -12.47 -4.96 -9.21
N ALA A 77 -12.23 -4.40 -10.40
CA ALA A 77 -13.29 -4.10 -11.37
C ALA A 77 -14.04 -5.35 -11.85
N LEU A 78 -13.45 -6.55 -11.77
CA LEU A 78 -14.15 -7.79 -12.06
C LEU A 78 -15.37 -8.00 -11.13
N TYR A 79 -15.29 -7.54 -9.89
CA TYR A 79 -16.39 -7.63 -8.91
C TYR A 79 -17.46 -6.55 -9.11
N GLY A 80 -17.27 -5.63 -10.06
CA GLY A 80 -18.23 -4.59 -10.39
C GLY A 80 -18.08 -3.31 -9.56
N PRO A 81 -19.12 -2.46 -9.54
CA PRO A 81 -19.07 -1.14 -8.91
C PRO A 81 -18.80 -1.16 -7.39
N SER A 82 -18.99 -2.29 -6.71
CA SER A 82 -18.63 -2.47 -5.29
C SER A 82 -17.16 -2.13 -5.01
N ALA A 83 -16.28 -2.30 -6.00
CA ALA A 83 -14.87 -1.89 -5.93
C ALA A 83 -14.71 -0.40 -5.59
N LEU A 84 -15.57 0.47 -6.14
CA LEU A 84 -15.54 1.91 -5.87
C LEU A 84 -15.86 2.22 -4.41
N LEU A 85 -16.83 1.49 -3.82
CA LEU A 85 -17.19 1.68 -2.41
C LEU A 85 -15.99 1.37 -1.51
N TRP A 86 -15.29 0.27 -1.78
CA TRP A 86 -14.13 -0.11 -0.99
C TRP A 86 -12.95 0.85 -1.19
N VAL A 87 -12.67 1.29 -2.41
CA VAL A 87 -11.65 2.34 -2.66
C VAL A 87 -11.98 3.59 -1.86
N VAL A 88 -13.20 4.11 -1.93
CA VAL A 88 -13.58 5.38 -1.26
C VAL A 88 -13.60 5.22 0.26
N PHE A 89 -14.39 4.28 0.79
CA PHE A 89 -14.57 4.15 2.24
C PHE A 89 -13.37 3.53 2.93
N GLY A 90 -12.72 2.54 2.30
CA GLY A 90 -11.49 1.95 2.77
C GLY A 90 -10.38 2.99 2.88
N CYS A 91 -10.22 3.83 1.85
CA CYS A 91 -9.22 4.90 1.85
C CYS A 91 -9.48 5.94 2.95
N ILE A 92 -10.70 6.47 3.08
CA ILE A 92 -11.01 7.54 4.05
C ILE A 92 -10.94 7.05 5.49
N PHE A 93 -11.60 5.93 5.80
CA PHE A 93 -11.80 5.48 7.18
C PHE A 93 -10.78 4.46 7.66
N GLY A 94 -10.13 3.74 6.74
CA GLY A 94 -9.08 2.75 7.03
C GLY A 94 -7.70 3.27 6.69
N GLY A 95 -7.37 3.32 5.40
CA GLY A 95 -6.02 3.60 4.89
C GLY A 95 -5.45 4.92 5.36
N ALA A 96 -6.20 6.01 5.23
CA ALA A 96 -5.68 7.34 5.56
C ALA A 96 -5.53 7.55 7.08
N VAL A 97 -6.37 6.89 7.89
CA VAL A 97 -6.19 6.81 9.35
C VAL A 97 -4.96 5.99 9.69
N HIS A 98 -4.81 4.82 9.06
CA HIS A 98 -3.66 3.94 9.22
C HIS A 98 -2.34 4.67 8.92
N ASP A 99 -2.24 5.32 7.76
CA ASP A 99 -1.02 5.98 7.30
C ASP A 99 -0.68 7.19 8.18
N TYR A 100 -1.66 8.05 8.45
CA TYR A 100 -1.45 9.19 9.32
C TYR A 100 -1.01 8.78 10.72
N CYS A 101 -1.77 7.91 11.40
CA CYS A 101 -1.46 7.57 12.78
C CYS A 101 -0.17 6.77 12.91
N SER A 102 0.10 5.81 12.01
CA SER A 102 1.34 5.01 12.07
C SER A 102 2.58 5.88 11.83
N ALA A 103 2.52 6.81 10.88
CA ALA A 103 3.61 7.75 10.64
C ALA A 103 3.81 8.72 11.80
N MET A 104 2.73 9.26 12.37
CA MET A 104 2.83 10.15 13.53
C MET A 104 3.33 9.43 14.79
N MET A 105 3.01 8.14 14.96
CA MET A 105 3.63 7.30 16.00
C MET A 105 5.13 7.12 15.74
N SER A 106 5.54 6.80 14.51
CA SER A 106 6.96 6.73 14.13
C SER A 106 7.70 8.04 14.45
N LEU A 107 7.11 9.18 14.08
CA LEU A 107 7.65 10.51 14.34
C LEU A 107 7.89 10.75 15.83
N ARG A 108 6.90 10.44 16.69
CA ARG A 108 7.00 10.57 18.15
C ARG A 108 7.94 9.56 18.79
N TYR A 109 8.23 8.47 18.10
CA TYR A 109 9.21 7.46 18.49
C TYR A 109 10.58 7.69 17.87
N GLY A 110 10.89 8.92 17.43
CA GLY A 110 12.22 9.26 16.93
C GLY A 110 12.49 8.73 15.52
N GLY A 111 11.47 8.49 14.70
CA GLY A 111 11.59 7.89 13.36
C GLY A 111 11.72 6.36 13.40
N ALA A 112 11.10 5.73 14.40
CA ALA A 112 11.15 4.28 14.63
C ALA A 112 10.63 3.47 13.43
N SER A 113 11.23 2.32 13.18
CA SER A 113 10.81 1.39 12.12
C SER A 113 9.50 0.68 12.45
N TYR A 114 8.90 0.05 11.44
CA TYR A 114 7.61 -0.64 11.59
C TYR A 114 7.53 -1.61 12.79
N PRO A 115 8.44 -2.59 12.96
CA PRO A 115 8.29 -3.55 14.05
C PRO A 115 8.52 -2.92 15.43
N GLU A 116 9.32 -1.85 15.51
CA GLU A 116 9.51 -1.10 16.74
C GLU A 116 8.22 -0.38 17.16
N ILE A 117 7.54 0.28 16.21
CA ILE A 117 6.22 0.90 16.45
C ILE A 117 5.22 -0.14 16.96
N ILE A 118 5.17 -1.31 16.32
CA ILE A 118 4.31 -2.41 16.75
C ILE A 118 4.69 -2.90 18.15
N GLY A 119 5.98 -3.09 18.43
CA GLY A 119 6.46 -3.56 19.72
C GLY A 119 6.12 -2.64 20.87
N ARG A 120 6.30 -1.34 20.72
CA ARG A 120 6.00 -0.33 21.75
C ARG A 120 4.51 -0.29 22.13
N ASN A 121 3.63 -0.80 21.27
CA ASN A 121 2.18 -0.75 21.45
C ASN A 121 1.56 -2.12 21.75
N LEU A 122 2.05 -3.20 21.13
CA LEU A 122 1.49 -4.56 21.23
C LEU A 122 2.40 -5.55 21.96
N GLY A 123 3.60 -5.13 22.36
CA GLY A 123 4.54 -5.93 23.15
C GLY A 123 5.56 -6.72 22.32
N THR A 124 6.57 -7.26 23.02
CA THR A 124 7.75 -7.91 22.41
C THR A 124 7.41 -9.17 21.61
N GLY A 125 6.39 -9.92 22.01
CA GLY A 125 5.95 -11.11 21.27
C GLY A 125 5.45 -10.77 19.87
N VAL A 126 4.54 -9.78 19.78
CA VAL A 126 3.99 -9.31 18.50
C VAL A 126 5.07 -8.64 17.67
N ARG A 127 5.98 -7.87 18.28
CA ARG A 127 7.16 -7.32 17.61
C ARG A 127 7.95 -8.40 16.86
N ARG A 128 8.40 -9.45 17.56
CA ARG A 128 9.23 -10.50 16.95
C ARG A 128 8.52 -11.21 15.80
N PHE A 129 7.22 -11.48 15.96
CA PHE A 129 6.42 -12.04 14.88
C PHE A 129 6.37 -11.08 13.67
N MET A 130 6.10 -9.80 13.91
CA MET A 130 6.01 -8.80 12.85
C MET A 130 7.35 -8.48 12.20
N GLU A 131 8.49 -8.63 12.89
CA GLU A 131 9.83 -8.54 12.29
C GLU A 131 10.00 -9.60 11.20
N VAL A 132 9.78 -10.88 11.54
CA VAL A 132 9.90 -11.99 10.58
C VAL A 132 8.86 -11.86 9.46
N PHE A 133 7.62 -11.54 9.82
CA PHE A 133 6.53 -11.38 8.86
C PHE A 133 6.80 -10.24 7.88
N ALA A 134 7.28 -9.09 8.36
CA ALA A 134 7.62 -7.94 7.51
C ALA A 134 8.81 -8.26 6.58
N ILE A 135 9.83 -9.00 7.03
CA ILE A 135 10.93 -9.45 6.16
C ILE A 135 10.38 -10.30 5.00
N ALA A 136 9.57 -11.32 5.32
CA ALA A 136 8.97 -12.18 4.29
C ALA A 136 8.08 -11.38 3.33
N PHE A 137 7.29 -10.45 3.87
CA PHE A 137 6.45 -9.57 3.08
C PHE A 137 7.27 -8.65 2.15
N MET A 138 8.37 -8.06 2.61
CA MET A 138 9.24 -7.22 1.78
C MET A 138 9.86 -7.98 0.60
N ILE A 139 10.27 -9.23 0.82
CA ILE A 139 10.80 -10.09 -0.26
C ILE A 139 9.71 -10.33 -1.32
N MET A 140 8.47 -10.57 -0.88
CA MET A 140 7.33 -10.77 -1.77
C MET A 140 6.94 -9.49 -2.51
N VAL A 141 6.94 -8.32 -1.85
CA VAL A 141 6.76 -7.02 -2.50
C VAL A 141 7.80 -6.86 -3.59
N GLY A 142 9.08 -7.08 -3.25
CA GLY A 142 10.19 -7.02 -4.18
C GLY A 142 9.97 -7.89 -5.42
N ALA A 143 9.59 -9.16 -5.24
CA ALA A 143 9.33 -10.09 -6.35
C ALA A 143 8.16 -9.65 -7.23
N VAL A 144 7.00 -9.31 -6.64
CA VAL A 144 5.81 -8.84 -7.38
C VAL A 144 6.13 -7.57 -8.17
N PHE A 145 6.94 -6.69 -7.58
CA PHE A 145 7.29 -5.40 -8.15
C PHE A 145 8.44 -5.50 -9.16
N VAL A 146 9.11 -6.65 -9.29
CA VAL A 146 9.91 -7.00 -10.48
C VAL A 146 9.00 -7.49 -11.60
N LEU A 147 8.10 -8.43 -11.30
CA LEU A 147 7.29 -9.12 -12.30
C LEU A 147 6.34 -8.19 -13.06
N GLY A 148 5.67 -7.26 -12.37
CA GLY A 148 4.74 -6.32 -13.02
C GLY A 148 5.39 -5.45 -14.10
N PRO A 149 6.40 -4.61 -13.78
CA PRO A 149 7.10 -3.81 -14.78
C PRO A 149 7.83 -4.67 -15.83
N ALA A 150 8.38 -5.83 -15.45
CA ALA A 150 8.98 -6.74 -16.43
C ALA A 150 7.96 -7.24 -17.46
N ALA A 151 6.73 -7.56 -17.03
CA ALA A 151 5.64 -7.94 -17.92
C ALA A 151 5.21 -6.79 -18.85
N LEU A 152 5.11 -5.56 -18.32
CA LEU A 152 4.83 -4.36 -19.14
C LEU A 152 5.89 -4.14 -20.23
N LEU A 153 7.17 -4.21 -19.86
CA LEU A 153 8.29 -4.01 -20.79
C LEU A 153 8.39 -5.16 -21.80
N ALA A 154 8.07 -6.39 -21.40
CA ALA A 154 8.04 -7.53 -22.31
C ALA A 154 6.96 -7.39 -23.38
N ASN A 155 5.79 -6.82 -23.05
CA ASN A 155 4.73 -6.59 -24.02
C ASN A 155 5.01 -5.42 -24.98
N LEU A 156 5.99 -4.57 -24.67
CA LEU A 156 6.37 -3.41 -25.49
C LEU A 156 7.63 -3.65 -26.33
N THR A 157 8.37 -4.73 -26.09
CA THR A 157 9.69 -4.95 -26.68
C THR A 157 9.83 -6.37 -27.21
N SER A 158 10.90 -6.64 -27.96
CA SER A 158 11.19 -7.99 -28.45
C SER A 158 11.75 -8.93 -27.38
N PHE A 159 12.02 -8.44 -26.16
CA PHE A 159 12.61 -9.23 -25.09
C PHE A 159 11.55 -9.76 -24.14
N GLY A 160 11.63 -11.05 -23.81
CA GLY A 160 10.68 -11.69 -22.91
C GLY A 160 10.82 -11.29 -21.43
N LEU A 161 9.83 -11.68 -20.63
CA LEU A 161 9.76 -11.41 -19.19
C LEU A 161 11.06 -11.75 -18.41
N PRO A 162 11.73 -12.91 -18.63
CA PRO A 162 12.94 -13.24 -17.87
C PRO A 162 14.09 -12.25 -18.09
N PHE A 163 14.21 -11.68 -19.29
CA PHE A 163 15.25 -10.69 -19.59
C PHE A 163 15.05 -9.41 -18.78
N TRP A 164 13.83 -8.85 -18.82
CA TRP A 164 13.51 -7.64 -18.06
C TRP A 164 13.55 -7.87 -16.55
N ALA A 165 13.03 -9.01 -16.07
CA ALA A 165 13.09 -9.37 -14.66
C ALA A 165 14.55 -9.44 -14.16
N THR A 166 15.46 -10.03 -14.96
CA THR A 166 16.89 -10.09 -14.65
C THR A 166 17.52 -8.71 -14.55
N LEU A 167 17.22 -7.82 -15.50
CA LEU A 167 17.72 -6.44 -15.47
C LEU A 167 17.23 -5.66 -14.25
N ILE A 168 15.94 -5.79 -13.90
CA ILE A 168 15.37 -5.10 -12.73
C ILE A 168 15.98 -5.66 -11.45
N PHE A 169 16.14 -6.98 -11.30
CA PHE A 169 16.83 -7.56 -10.15
C PHE A 169 18.29 -7.11 -10.05
N ALA A 170 19.01 -7.06 -11.17
CA ALA A 170 20.38 -6.55 -11.19
C ALA A 170 20.44 -5.10 -10.69
N TYR A 171 19.51 -4.26 -11.15
CA TYR A 171 19.36 -2.90 -10.65
C TYR A 171 19.05 -2.85 -9.14
N TYR A 172 18.07 -3.61 -8.66
CA TYR A 172 17.73 -3.68 -7.23
C TYR A 172 18.92 -4.12 -6.38
N PHE A 173 19.69 -5.10 -6.85
CA PHE A 173 20.85 -5.61 -6.12
C PHE A 173 21.91 -4.52 -5.97
N LEU A 174 22.23 -3.81 -7.06
CA LEU A 174 23.14 -2.67 -7.04
C LEU A 174 22.60 -1.55 -6.11
N ALA A 175 21.33 -1.18 -6.24
CA ALA A 175 20.70 -0.17 -5.42
C ALA A 175 20.70 -0.54 -3.93
N THR A 176 20.51 -1.81 -3.58
CA THR A 176 20.49 -2.28 -2.18
C THR A 176 21.85 -2.14 -1.49
N ILE A 177 22.95 -2.22 -2.25
CA ILE A 177 24.33 -2.14 -1.76
C ILE A 177 24.85 -0.70 -1.75
N MET A 178 24.40 0.11 -2.70
CA MET A 178 24.76 1.53 -2.83
C MET A 178 24.13 2.42 -1.74
N PRO A 179 24.76 3.54 -1.36
CA PRO A 179 24.14 4.57 -0.53
C PRO A 179 22.90 5.17 -1.20
N ILE A 180 21.90 5.51 -0.39
CA ILE A 180 20.56 5.97 -0.81
C ILE A 180 20.64 7.21 -1.73
N ASP A 181 21.64 8.07 -1.48
CA ASP A 181 21.72 9.44 -2.01
C ASP A 181 22.14 9.51 -3.49
N THR A 182 22.56 8.38 -4.07
CA THR A 182 23.30 8.38 -5.35
C THR A 182 22.45 8.25 -6.62
N ILE A 183 21.24 7.67 -6.57
CA ILE A 183 20.52 7.26 -7.79
C ILE A 183 19.11 7.87 -7.93
N ILE A 184 18.43 8.17 -6.82
CA ILE A 184 16.96 8.07 -6.78
C ILE A 184 16.27 9.38 -6.35
N GLY A 185 16.74 10.02 -5.28
CA GLY A 185 16.02 11.13 -4.63
C GLY A 185 15.82 12.39 -5.48
N ARG A 186 16.58 12.58 -6.57
CA ARG A 186 16.42 13.73 -7.49
C ARG A 186 15.33 13.52 -8.54
N ILE A 187 15.06 12.28 -8.96
CA ILE A 187 14.17 11.98 -10.09
C ILE A 187 12.75 11.65 -9.60
N TYR A 188 12.59 11.24 -8.35
CA TYR A 188 11.32 10.80 -7.75
C TYR A 188 10.18 11.82 -7.86
N PRO A 189 10.41 13.14 -7.62
CA PRO A 189 9.36 14.14 -7.82
C PRO A 189 8.82 14.21 -9.25
N PHE A 190 9.68 14.01 -10.27
CA PHE A 190 9.27 14.04 -11.67
C PHE A 190 8.32 12.88 -12.00
N PHE A 191 8.66 11.66 -11.59
CA PHE A 191 7.80 10.49 -11.83
C PHE A 191 6.48 10.53 -11.06
N SER A 192 6.47 11.14 -9.87
CA SER A 192 5.24 11.37 -9.09
C SER A 192 4.28 12.30 -9.83
N ILE A 193 4.81 13.38 -10.42
CA ILE A 193 4.01 14.32 -11.22
C ILE A 193 3.54 13.64 -12.50
N LEU A 194 4.43 12.90 -13.19
CA LEU A 194 4.07 12.15 -14.39
C LEU A 194 2.90 11.20 -14.11
N LEU A 195 2.96 10.42 -13.02
CA LEU A 195 1.87 9.53 -12.61
C LEU A 195 0.52 10.25 -12.48
N LEU A 196 0.48 11.38 -11.76
CA LEU A 196 -0.75 12.14 -11.57
C LEU A 196 -1.28 12.69 -12.89
N VAL A 197 -0.40 13.29 -13.70
CA VAL A 197 -0.77 13.83 -15.02
C VAL A 197 -1.33 12.73 -15.92
N MET A 198 -0.68 11.56 -15.96
CA MET A 198 -1.12 10.44 -16.79
C MET A 198 -2.43 9.83 -16.29
N ALA A 199 -2.62 9.70 -14.97
CA ALA A 199 -3.87 9.19 -14.41
C ALA A 199 -5.05 10.13 -14.72
N PHE A 200 -4.90 11.43 -14.49
CA PHE A 200 -5.94 12.41 -14.87
C PHE A 200 -6.10 12.53 -16.38
N GLY A 201 -5.04 12.32 -17.16
CA GLY A 201 -5.11 12.23 -18.62
C GLY A 201 -5.96 11.06 -19.09
N LEU A 202 -5.76 9.86 -18.53
CA LEU A 202 -6.56 8.67 -18.82
C LEU A 202 -8.02 8.87 -18.45
N ALA A 203 -8.28 9.39 -17.24
CA ALA A 203 -9.62 9.70 -16.79
C ALA A 203 -10.28 10.73 -17.74
N GLY A 204 -9.62 11.85 -18.02
CA GLY A 204 -10.11 12.89 -18.92
C GLY A 204 -10.39 12.37 -20.34
N SER A 205 -9.49 11.55 -20.89
CA SER A 205 -9.69 10.93 -22.20
C SER A 205 -10.89 9.97 -22.20
N LEU A 206 -11.07 9.16 -21.16
CA LEU A 206 -12.27 8.33 -21.02
C LEU A 206 -13.54 9.19 -21.02
N MET A 207 -13.56 10.31 -20.28
CA MET A 207 -14.72 11.21 -20.20
C MET A 207 -15.03 11.93 -21.52
N LEU A 208 -14.02 12.12 -22.38
CA LEU A 208 -14.14 12.74 -23.70
C LEU A 208 -14.40 11.72 -24.82
N SER A 209 -14.21 10.43 -24.54
CA SER A 209 -14.47 9.35 -25.49
C SER A 209 -15.96 9.03 -25.55
N ASP A 210 -16.39 8.38 -26.64
CA ASP A 210 -17.77 7.90 -26.80
C ASP A 210 -18.10 6.68 -25.90
N ARG A 211 -17.18 6.26 -25.01
CA ARG A 211 -17.38 5.10 -24.13
C ARG A 211 -18.25 5.48 -22.93
N PRO A 212 -19.18 4.60 -22.50
CA PRO A 212 -19.97 4.86 -21.30
C PRO A 212 -19.09 4.80 -20.04
N VAL A 213 -19.17 5.82 -19.21
CA VAL A 213 -18.49 5.85 -17.90
C VAL A 213 -19.35 5.14 -16.88
N LEU A 214 -18.81 4.09 -16.24
CA LEU A 214 -19.50 3.24 -15.25
C LEU A 214 -20.88 2.76 -15.77
N PRO A 215 -20.92 1.94 -16.83
CA PRO A 215 -22.17 1.49 -17.46
C PRO A 215 -23.06 0.68 -16.50
N ASN A 216 -22.46 -0.05 -15.56
CA ASN A 216 -23.15 -0.69 -14.46
C ASN A 216 -22.97 0.14 -13.18
N THR A 217 -24.06 0.40 -12.46
CA THR A 217 -24.07 1.11 -11.17
C THR A 217 -24.80 0.33 -10.09
N ASP A 218 -25.05 -0.96 -10.30
CA ASP A 218 -25.51 -1.85 -9.25
C ASP A 218 -24.31 -2.25 -8.36
N PHE A 219 -24.22 -1.59 -7.21
CA PHE A 219 -23.12 -1.77 -6.26
C PHE A 219 -23.21 -3.07 -5.45
N PHE A 220 -24.33 -3.78 -5.52
CA PHE A 220 -24.60 -4.94 -4.65
C PHE A 220 -24.74 -6.26 -5.43
N VAL A 221 -24.66 -6.21 -6.76
CA VAL A 221 -24.60 -7.39 -7.62
C VAL A 221 -23.16 -7.73 -7.94
N ASN A 222 -22.79 -8.99 -7.69
CA ASN A 222 -21.49 -9.52 -8.06
C ASN A 222 -21.43 -9.80 -9.56
N THR A 223 -20.40 -9.26 -10.21
CA THR A 223 -20.19 -9.42 -11.66
C THR A 223 -18.94 -10.23 -12.01
N ASP A 224 -18.30 -10.87 -11.02
CA ASP A 224 -17.08 -11.64 -11.26
C ASP A 224 -17.35 -12.81 -12.24
N PRO A 225 -16.61 -12.92 -13.36
CA PRO A 225 -16.82 -13.95 -14.38
C PRO A 225 -16.68 -15.39 -13.87
N ALA A 226 -15.90 -15.61 -12.82
CA ALA A 226 -15.67 -16.92 -12.23
C ALA A 226 -16.60 -17.20 -11.03
N GLY A 227 -17.55 -16.30 -10.74
CA GLY A 227 -18.46 -16.41 -9.61
C GLY A 227 -17.76 -16.30 -8.25
N LEU A 228 -16.58 -15.69 -8.19
CA LEU A 228 -15.85 -15.50 -6.94
C LEU A 228 -16.58 -14.49 -6.05
N PRO A 229 -16.73 -14.74 -4.74
CA PRO A 229 -17.51 -13.88 -3.87
C PRO A 229 -16.79 -12.56 -3.62
N ILE A 230 -17.54 -11.45 -3.63
CA ILE A 230 -17.05 -10.11 -3.24
C ILE A 230 -16.42 -10.17 -1.84
N TRP A 231 -17.12 -10.80 -0.90
CA TRP A 231 -16.65 -10.98 0.47
C TRP A 231 -15.92 -12.32 0.64
N PRO A 232 -14.70 -12.37 1.21
CA PRO A 232 -13.82 -11.25 1.60
C PRO A 232 -12.81 -10.84 0.51
N LEU A 233 -12.90 -11.41 -0.70
CA LEU A 233 -11.85 -11.32 -1.71
C LEU A 233 -11.59 -9.89 -2.19
N LEU A 234 -12.62 -9.07 -2.41
CA LEU A 234 -12.47 -7.70 -2.92
C LEU A 234 -11.54 -6.86 -2.01
N PHE A 235 -11.69 -7.02 -0.69
CA PHE A 235 -10.94 -6.29 0.32
C PHE A 235 -9.46 -6.70 0.40
N ILE A 236 -9.14 -7.91 -0.05
CA ILE A 236 -7.77 -8.41 -0.18
C ILE A 236 -7.18 -8.03 -1.54
N THR A 237 -7.99 -8.06 -2.60
CA THR A 237 -7.58 -7.75 -3.98
C THR A 237 -7.20 -6.28 -4.14
N ILE A 238 -8.05 -5.37 -3.67
CA ILE A 238 -7.76 -3.93 -3.65
C ILE A 238 -7.14 -3.62 -2.28
N ALA A 239 -5.88 -4.00 -2.12
CA ALA A 239 -5.13 -3.67 -0.92
C ALA A 239 -4.65 -2.21 -0.99
N CYS A 240 -3.59 -1.96 -1.75
CA CYS A 240 -3.16 -0.60 -2.03
C CYS A 240 -4.23 0.13 -2.87
N GLY A 241 -4.43 1.43 -2.61
CA GLY A 241 -5.58 2.21 -3.05
C GLY A 241 -6.75 2.25 -2.05
N ALA A 242 -6.83 1.33 -1.08
CA ALA A 242 -7.81 1.37 0.01
C ALA A 242 -7.14 1.38 1.40
N ILE A 243 -6.26 0.42 1.69
CA ILE A 243 -5.49 0.36 2.94
C ILE A 243 -4.31 -0.60 2.77
N SER A 244 -3.13 -0.21 3.26
CA SER A 244 -1.90 -0.95 2.96
C SER A 244 -0.89 -0.95 4.11
N GLY A 245 -0.54 -2.14 4.58
CA GLY A 245 0.42 -2.34 5.65
C GLY A 245 1.84 -2.00 5.24
N PHE A 246 2.15 -2.10 3.95
CA PHE A 246 3.42 -1.64 3.37
C PHE A 246 3.67 -0.15 3.66
N HIS A 247 2.64 0.68 3.73
CA HIS A 247 2.82 2.12 3.97
C HIS A 247 3.39 2.39 5.37
N ALA A 248 3.05 1.56 6.36
CA ALA A 248 3.59 1.66 7.70
C ALA A 248 5.09 1.32 7.76
N THR A 249 5.63 0.63 6.75
CA THR A 249 7.07 0.36 6.65
C THR A 249 7.83 1.45 5.91
N GLN A 250 7.18 2.17 5.00
CA GLN A 250 7.79 3.25 4.22
C GLN A 250 7.71 4.62 4.90
N SER A 251 6.60 4.90 5.58
CA SER A 251 6.37 6.19 6.24
C SER A 251 7.46 6.62 7.23
N PRO A 252 8.11 5.72 8.01
CA PRO A 252 9.24 6.08 8.87
C PRO A 252 10.34 6.86 8.16
N LEU A 253 10.67 6.52 6.90
CA LEU A 253 11.68 7.23 6.12
C LEU A 253 11.34 8.72 5.96
N MET A 254 10.06 9.03 5.74
CA MET A 254 9.61 10.41 5.56
C MET A 254 9.45 11.15 6.87
N THR A 255 9.10 10.46 7.97
CA THR A 255 8.97 11.10 9.30
C THR A 255 10.29 11.65 9.81
N ARG A 256 11.43 11.03 9.47
CA ARG A 256 12.77 11.50 9.83
C ARG A 256 13.16 12.81 9.16
N CYS A 257 12.45 13.19 8.10
CA CYS A 257 12.68 14.40 7.33
C CYS A 257 11.71 15.54 7.66
N MET A 258 10.78 15.33 8.60
CA MET A 258 9.70 16.28 8.91
C MET A 258 10.10 17.32 9.94
N GLU A 259 9.73 18.57 9.66
CA GLU A 259 10.04 19.72 10.52
C GLU A 259 9.05 19.94 11.69
N SER A 260 7.79 19.49 11.52
CA SER A 260 6.71 19.68 12.50
C SER A 260 5.59 18.66 12.33
N GLU A 261 4.94 18.29 13.44
CA GLU A 261 3.71 17.49 13.45
C GLU A 261 2.56 18.13 12.66
N LYS A 262 2.56 19.47 12.52
CA LYS A 262 1.56 20.23 11.74
C LYS A 262 1.42 19.76 10.30
N HIS A 263 2.45 19.14 9.75
CA HIS A 263 2.47 18.68 8.38
C HIS A 263 2.02 17.23 8.23
N GLY A 264 1.81 16.49 9.33
CA GLY A 264 1.46 15.07 9.27
C GLY A 264 0.24 14.77 8.42
N ARG A 265 -0.83 15.59 8.53
CA ARG A 265 -2.05 15.37 7.74
C ARG A 265 -1.78 15.53 6.24
N MET A 266 -1.09 16.60 5.86
CA MET A 266 -0.70 16.82 4.46
C MET A 266 0.21 15.70 3.97
N LEU A 267 1.15 15.21 4.79
CA LEU A 267 2.23 14.34 4.35
C LEU A 267 1.92 12.84 4.42
N PHE A 268 0.87 12.41 5.11
CA PHE A 268 0.51 10.97 5.22
C PHE A 268 -0.95 10.68 4.92
N TYR A 269 -1.88 11.47 5.45
CA TYR A 269 -3.29 11.34 5.07
C TYR A 269 -3.48 11.76 3.60
N GLY A 270 -2.81 12.84 3.20
CA GLY A 270 -2.87 13.40 1.84
C GLY A 270 -2.43 12.41 0.75
N PRO A 271 -1.22 11.83 0.79
CA PRO A 271 -0.76 10.86 -0.20
C PRO A 271 -1.65 9.62 -0.28
N MET A 272 -2.16 9.12 0.84
CA MET A 272 -3.09 7.99 0.83
C MET A 272 -4.39 8.31 0.08
N ILE A 273 -4.93 9.53 0.25
CA ILE A 273 -6.10 9.99 -0.52
C ILE A 273 -5.75 10.17 -2.00
N ALA A 274 -4.56 10.70 -2.33
CA ALA A 274 -4.10 10.81 -3.71
C ALA A 274 -3.96 9.43 -4.37
N GLU A 275 -3.46 8.43 -3.65
CA GLU A 275 -3.43 7.04 -4.10
C GLU A 275 -4.85 6.46 -4.26
N GLY A 276 -5.77 6.77 -3.34
CA GLY A 276 -7.20 6.41 -3.49
C GLY A 276 -7.82 7.00 -4.75
N VAL A 277 -7.43 8.22 -5.16
CA VAL A 277 -7.84 8.82 -6.43
C VAL A 277 -7.26 8.05 -7.62
N LEU A 278 -5.99 7.63 -7.56
CA LEU A 278 -5.41 6.75 -8.59
C LEU A 278 -6.19 5.44 -8.70
N GLY A 279 -6.55 4.84 -7.55
CA GLY A 279 -7.34 3.62 -7.51
C GLY A 279 -8.75 3.81 -8.07
N LEU A 280 -9.41 4.91 -7.75
CA LEU A 280 -10.71 5.30 -8.30
C LEU A 280 -10.65 5.38 -9.83
N ILE A 281 -9.61 6.02 -10.37
CA ILE A 281 -9.41 6.15 -11.83
C ILE A 281 -9.25 4.75 -12.45
N TRP A 282 -8.40 3.89 -11.90
CA TRP A 282 -8.16 2.55 -12.47
C TRP A 282 -9.36 1.60 -12.32
N VAL A 283 -10.12 1.66 -11.23
CA VAL A 283 -11.40 0.93 -11.13
C VAL A 283 -12.36 1.42 -12.21
N THR A 284 -12.46 2.76 -12.39
CA THR A 284 -13.36 3.35 -13.39
C THR A 284 -12.97 2.96 -14.81
N LEU A 285 -11.67 2.99 -15.13
CA LEU A 285 -11.14 2.54 -16.41
C LEU A 285 -11.45 1.05 -16.63
N GLY A 286 -11.23 0.18 -15.64
CA GLY A 286 -11.53 -1.25 -15.73
C GLY A 286 -13.02 -1.54 -15.97
N LEU A 287 -13.92 -0.79 -15.31
CA LEU A 287 -15.37 -0.94 -15.44
C LEU A 287 -15.97 -0.33 -16.72
N SER A 288 -15.26 0.61 -17.36
CA SER A 288 -15.80 1.42 -18.46
C SER A 288 -15.15 1.14 -19.82
N PHE A 289 -13.92 0.62 -19.83
CA PHE A 289 -13.18 0.40 -21.07
C PHE A 289 -13.64 -0.85 -21.81
N TYR A 290 -13.86 -1.94 -21.09
CA TYR A 290 -14.30 -3.22 -21.66
C TYR A 290 -15.83 -3.31 -21.67
N GLU A 291 -16.38 -4.04 -22.63
CA GLU A 291 -17.83 -4.20 -22.79
C GLU A 291 -18.46 -5.03 -21.66
N SER A 292 -17.69 -5.95 -21.07
CA SER A 292 -18.14 -6.79 -19.96
C SER A 292 -16.99 -7.22 -19.04
N PRO A 293 -17.30 -7.66 -17.80
CA PRO A 293 -16.31 -8.26 -16.89
C PRO A 293 -15.61 -9.49 -17.50
N GLU A 294 -16.30 -10.27 -18.33
CA GLU A 294 -15.72 -11.42 -19.03
C GLU A 294 -14.65 -11.00 -20.03
N ALA A 295 -14.86 -9.89 -20.76
CA ALA A 295 -13.88 -9.33 -21.68
C ALA A 295 -12.63 -8.85 -20.93
N LEU A 296 -12.80 -8.13 -19.81
CA LEU A 296 -11.70 -7.74 -18.93
C LEU A 296 -10.95 -8.98 -18.39
N GLY A 297 -11.69 -9.97 -17.90
CA GLY A 297 -11.14 -11.22 -17.38
C GLY A 297 -10.37 -12.03 -18.43
N ALA A 298 -10.82 -12.00 -19.69
CA ALA A 298 -10.13 -12.66 -20.80
C ALA A 298 -8.76 -12.02 -21.09
N VAL A 299 -8.65 -10.69 -21.08
CA VAL A 299 -7.37 -9.98 -21.24
C VAL A 299 -6.43 -10.30 -20.08
N ILE A 300 -6.93 -10.27 -18.84
CA ILE A 300 -6.15 -10.61 -17.65
C ILE A 300 -5.62 -12.05 -17.75
N LYS A 301 -6.42 -12.99 -18.25
CA LYS A 301 -6.04 -14.41 -18.41
C LYS A 301 -5.08 -14.64 -19.58
N ALA A 302 -5.20 -13.86 -20.66
CA ALA A 302 -4.31 -13.94 -21.81
C ALA A 302 -2.89 -13.43 -21.50
N GLY A 303 -2.78 -12.51 -20.55
CA GLY A 303 -1.50 -11.99 -20.06
C GLY A 303 -1.47 -11.89 -18.54
N THR A 304 -1.23 -10.69 -18.05
CA THR A 304 -1.41 -10.34 -16.64
C THR A 304 -2.23 -9.04 -16.57
N PRO A 305 -2.65 -8.58 -15.39
CA PRO A 305 -3.36 -7.29 -15.27
C PRO A 305 -2.59 -6.10 -15.86
N THR A 306 -1.29 -6.24 -16.12
CA THR A 306 -0.49 -5.23 -16.80
C THR A 306 -0.83 -5.06 -18.29
N LEU A 307 -1.37 -6.09 -18.94
CA LEU A 307 -1.81 -5.98 -20.34
C LEU A 307 -2.99 -5.01 -20.45
N VAL A 308 -3.89 -5.02 -19.47
CA VAL A 308 -4.99 -4.06 -19.35
C VAL A 308 -4.48 -2.63 -19.26
N VAL A 309 -3.43 -2.39 -18.47
CA VAL A 309 -2.78 -1.06 -18.37
C VAL A 309 -2.31 -0.60 -19.75
N GLN A 310 -1.67 -1.49 -20.51
CA GLN A 310 -1.17 -1.16 -21.85
C GLN A 310 -2.30 -0.86 -22.83
N GLU A 311 -3.31 -1.74 -22.95
CA GLU A 311 -4.42 -1.57 -23.89
C GLU A 311 -5.17 -0.26 -23.64
N ILE A 312 -5.54 -0.01 -22.38
CA ILE A 312 -6.26 1.21 -21.98
C ILE A 312 -5.40 2.45 -22.28
N SER A 313 -4.12 2.42 -21.91
CA SER A 313 -3.23 3.57 -22.08
C SER A 313 -3.02 3.92 -23.55
N MET A 314 -2.76 2.92 -24.39
CA MET A 314 -2.52 3.11 -25.83
C MET A 314 -3.79 3.52 -26.57
N ALA A 315 -4.94 2.97 -26.19
CA ALA A 315 -6.22 3.30 -26.82
C ALA A 315 -6.72 4.71 -26.47
N LEU A 316 -6.58 5.14 -25.21
CA LEU A 316 -7.12 6.43 -24.76
C LEU A 316 -6.17 7.61 -25.00
N LEU A 317 -4.85 7.42 -24.89
CA LEU A 317 -3.88 8.51 -24.99
C LEU A 317 -3.03 8.47 -26.26
N GLY A 318 -3.32 7.53 -27.15
CA GLY A 318 -2.56 7.29 -28.38
C GLY A 318 -1.13 6.80 -28.09
N PRO A 319 -0.28 6.70 -29.12
CA PRO A 319 1.05 6.10 -28.98
C PRO A 319 1.96 6.85 -28.00
N ILE A 320 2.01 8.18 -28.10
CA ILE A 320 2.93 8.99 -27.29
C ILE A 320 2.45 9.05 -25.83
N GLY A 321 1.19 9.43 -25.61
CA GLY A 321 0.64 9.52 -24.27
C GLY A 321 0.52 8.15 -23.59
N GLY A 322 0.13 7.13 -24.34
CA GLY A 322 0.05 5.75 -23.83
C GLY A 322 1.41 5.22 -23.36
N MET A 323 2.48 5.44 -24.13
CA MET A 323 3.83 5.06 -23.71
C MET A 323 4.30 5.81 -22.46
N LEU A 324 3.99 7.10 -22.33
CA LEU A 324 4.31 7.87 -21.12
C LEU A 324 3.55 7.37 -19.88
N ALA A 325 2.29 6.97 -20.04
CA ALA A 325 1.50 6.37 -18.96
C ALA A 325 2.10 5.06 -18.50
N ILE A 326 2.45 4.18 -19.45
CA ILE A 326 3.07 2.89 -19.16
C ILE A 326 4.44 3.10 -18.50
N LEU A 327 5.26 4.04 -18.98
CA LEU A 327 6.55 4.35 -18.36
C LEU A 327 6.36 4.82 -16.91
N GLY A 328 5.35 5.66 -16.65
CA GLY A 328 4.92 6.03 -15.30
C GLY A 328 4.67 4.78 -14.46
N VAL A 329 3.77 3.90 -14.90
CA VAL A 329 3.41 2.66 -14.18
C VAL A 329 4.57 1.66 -14.05
N VAL A 330 5.57 1.70 -14.93
CA VAL A 330 6.78 0.85 -14.85
C VAL A 330 7.77 1.35 -13.80
N VAL A 331 7.98 2.67 -13.70
CA VAL A 331 9.04 3.23 -12.85
C VAL A 331 8.68 3.14 -11.36
N LEU A 332 7.42 3.35 -10.98
CA LEU A 332 7.03 3.36 -9.55
C LEU A 332 7.30 2.01 -8.86
N PRO A 333 6.85 0.87 -9.43
CA PRO A 333 7.15 -0.42 -8.86
C PRO A 333 8.65 -0.69 -8.74
N ILE A 334 9.45 -0.20 -9.70
CA ILE A 334 10.90 -0.32 -9.66
C ILE A 334 11.46 0.43 -8.43
N SER A 335 11.02 1.66 -8.20
CA SER A 335 11.40 2.45 -7.01
C SER A 335 10.83 1.95 -5.68
N THR A 336 9.74 1.19 -5.70
CA THR A 336 9.16 0.64 -4.48
C THR A 336 9.74 -0.75 -4.18
N GLY A 337 10.09 -1.51 -5.20
CA GLY A 337 10.73 -2.82 -5.06
C GLY A 337 12.18 -2.73 -4.58
N ASP A 338 12.95 -1.74 -5.04
CA ASP A 338 14.31 -1.51 -4.55
C ASP A 338 14.30 -1.12 -3.06
N THR A 339 13.39 -0.21 -2.67
CA THR A 339 13.19 0.18 -1.28
C THR A 339 12.69 -0.98 -0.43
N ALA A 340 11.87 -1.89 -0.96
CA ALA A 340 11.45 -3.11 -0.26
C ALA A 340 12.64 -4.04 0.07
N PHE A 341 13.51 -4.36 -0.91
CA PHE A 341 14.70 -5.18 -0.66
C PHE A 341 15.70 -4.49 0.27
N ARG A 342 15.87 -3.17 0.14
CA ARG A 342 16.70 -2.39 1.06
C ARG A 342 16.16 -2.46 2.49
N SER A 343 14.86 -2.24 2.68
CA SER A 343 14.19 -2.33 3.98
C SER A 343 14.26 -3.74 4.56
N ALA A 344 14.12 -4.78 3.73
CA ALA A 344 14.32 -6.17 4.16
C ALA A 344 15.75 -6.40 4.68
N ARG A 345 16.76 -5.92 3.96
CA ARG A 345 18.17 -6.02 4.39
C ARG A 345 18.39 -5.31 5.72
N LEU A 346 17.92 -4.07 5.86
CA LEU A 346 18.06 -3.30 7.09
C LEU A 346 17.35 -3.98 8.25
N LEU A 347 16.14 -4.50 8.03
CA LEU A 347 15.40 -5.19 9.07
C LEU A 347 16.09 -6.48 9.54
N VAL A 348 16.62 -7.29 8.62
CA VAL A 348 17.44 -8.46 8.98
C VAL A 348 18.70 -8.04 9.74
N ALA A 349 19.36 -6.97 9.29
CA ALA A 349 20.55 -6.45 9.94
C ALA A 349 20.27 -5.98 11.37
N ASP A 350 19.16 -5.29 11.59
CA ASP A 350 18.73 -4.83 12.91
C ASP A 350 18.39 -5.99 13.84
N THR A 351 17.64 -6.98 13.35
CA THR A 351 17.27 -8.18 14.11
C THR A 351 18.50 -9.01 14.52
N LEU A 352 19.48 -9.13 13.62
CA LEU A 352 20.73 -9.88 13.88
C LEU A 352 21.84 -9.02 14.48
N ARG A 353 21.62 -7.71 14.68
CA ARG A 353 22.61 -6.72 15.14
C ARG A 353 23.90 -6.73 14.30
N ILE A 354 23.74 -6.83 12.98
CA ILE A 354 24.86 -6.85 12.01
C ILE A 354 25.11 -5.44 11.50
N ASP A 355 26.26 -4.88 11.84
CA ASP A 355 26.71 -3.60 11.29
C ASP A 355 26.71 -3.58 9.76
N GLN A 356 26.12 -2.53 9.18
CA GLN A 356 25.93 -2.38 7.72
C GLN A 356 26.96 -1.44 7.09
N GLY A 357 28.04 -1.06 7.76
CA GLY A 357 29.14 -0.30 7.17
C GLY A 357 29.84 -1.10 6.05
N PRO A 358 30.47 -2.26 6.36
CA PRO A 358 31.21 -3.06 5.40
C PRO A 358 30.33 -3.69 4.31
N ILE A 359 30.77 -3.58 3.04
CA ILE A 359 30.07 -4.15 1.89
C ILE A 359 29.88 -5.68 1.98
N GLY A 360 30.86 -6.41 2.55
CA GLY A 360 30.76 -7.86 2.74
C GLY A 360 29.59 -8.28 3.65
N LYS A 361 29.32 -7.49 4.71
CA LYS A 361 28.18 -7.74 5.60
C LYS A 361 26.84 -7.40 4.92
N ARG A 362 26.82 -6.39 4.05
CA ARG A 362 25.66 -6.09 3.20
C ARG A 362 25.36 -7.26 2.26
N LEU A 363 26.40 -7.79 1.59
CA LEU A 363 26.28 -8.91 0.66
C LEU A 363 25.80 -10.20 1.33
N MET A 364 26.29 -10.49 2.54
CA MET A 364 25.87 -11.66 3.32
C MET A 364 24.36 -11.71 3.57
N ILE A 365 23.71 -10.55 3.70
CA ILE A 365 22.25 -10.46 3.88
C ILE A 365 21.55 -10.33 2.53
N ALA A 366 22.06 -9.50 1.62
CA ALA A 366 21.43 -9.22 0.34
C ALA A 366 21.35 -10.48 -0.55
N VAL A 367 22.42 -11.29 -0.66
CA VAL A 367 22.44 -12.45 -1.56
C VAL A 367 21.32 -13.46 -1.23
N PRO A 368 21.14 -13.91 0.04
CA PRO A 368 20.01 -14.77 0.39
C PRO A 368 18.63 -14.14 0.14
N LEU A 369 18.45 -12.84 0.43
CA LEU A 369 17.19 -12.14 0.19
C LEU A 369 16.83 -12.11 -1.30
N PHE A 370 17.79 -11.79 -2.15
CA PHE A 370 17.61 -11.77 -3.60
C PHE A 370 17.40 -13.16 -4.18
N ALA A 371 18.11 -14.19 -3.67
CA ALA A 371 17.87 -15.58 -4.06
C ALA A 371 16.43 -16.00 -3.74
N ALA A 372 15.91 -15.64 -2.56
CA ALA A 372 14.51 -15.89 -2.20
C ALA A 372 13.53 -15.10 -3.10
N GLY A 373 13.82 -13.84 -3.39
CA GLY A 373 13.02 -13.01 -4.30
C GLY A 373 12.96 -13.56 -5.73
N ILE A 374 14.10 -14.02 -6.27
CA ILE A 374 14.18 -14.67 -7.58
C ILE A 374 13.44 -16.01 -7.55
N ALA A 375 13.58 -16.80 -6.49
CA ALA A 375 12.86 -18.06 -6.35
C ALA A 375 11.33 -17.85 -6.39
N LEU A 376 10.82 -16.77 -5.79
CA LEU A 376 9.41 -16.42 -5.89
C LEU A 376 8.96 -16.13 -7.31
N THR A 377 9.83 -15.65 -8.21
CA THR A 377 9.44 -15.38 -9.61
C THR A 377 9.12 -16.62 -10.43
N PHE A 378 9.46 -17.82 -9.95
CA PHE A 378 9.05 -19.09 -10.57
C PHE A 378 7.64 -19.53 -10.14
N VAL A 379 7.01 -18.83 -9.20
CA VAL A 379 5.63 -19.06 -8.79
C VAL A 379 4.69 -18.23 -9.68
N ASP A 380 3.50 -18.75 -9.95
CA ASP A 380 2.48 -18.03 -10.73
C ASP A 380 2.14 -16.67 -10.10
N PHE A 381 2.08 -15.62 -10.92
CA PHE A 381 1.84 -14.25 -10.47
C PHE A 381 0.54 -14.11 -9.66
N ALA A 382 -0.54 -14.79 -10.06
CA ALA A 382 -1.82 -14.71 -9.37
C ALA A 382 -1.77 -15.41 -7.99
N VAL A 383 -0.92 -16.41 -7.82
CA VAL A 383 -0.65 -17.01 -6.50
C VAL A 383 0.12 -16.03 -5.61
N ILE A 384 1.22 -15.46 -6.10
CA ILE A 384 2.03 -14.51 -5.32
C ILE A 384 1.20 -13.27 -4.96
N TRP A 385 0.43 -12.74 -5.91
CA TRP A 385 -0.43 -11.57 -5.70
C TRP A 385 -1.45 -11.79 -4.58
N ARG A 386 -2.01 -13.00 -4.49
CA ARG A 386 -2.95 -13.38 -3.41
C ARG A 386 -2.29 -13.44 -2.04
N TYR A 387 -1.08 -13.99 -1.94
CA TYR A 387 -0.30 -13.95 -0.70
C TYR A 387 0.11 -12.53 -0.34
N PHE A 388 0.51 -11.74 -1.34
CA PHE A 388 0.85 -10.33 -1.20
C PHE A 388 -0.31 -9.52 -0.63
N GLY A 389 -1.51 -9.64 -1.23
CA GLY A 389 -2.70 -8.94 -0.76
C GLY A 389 -3.03 -9.30 0.69
N TRP A 390 -3.04 -10.60 1.03
CA TRP A 390 -3.33 -11.05 2.39
C TRP A 390 -2.29 -10.59 3.42
N ALA A 391 -1.01 -10.71 3.08
CA ALA A 391 0.07 -10.29 3.98
C ALA A 391 0.05 -8.77 4.19
N ASN A 392 -0.18 -8.00 3.13
CA ASN A 392 -0.32 -6.55 3.21
C ASN A 392 -1.47 -6.16 4.14
N GLN A 393 -2.63 -6.80 4.00
CA GLN A 393 -3.79 -6.50 4.84
C GLN A 393 -3.65 -6.98 6.28
N THR A 394 -2.92 -8.07 6.51
CA THR A 394 -2.56 -8.53 7.85
C THR A 394 -1.67 -7.50 8.54
N MET A 395 -0.68 -6.95 7.83
CA MET A 395 0.13 -5.85 8.35
C MET A 395 -0.73 -4.62 8.68
N SER A 396 -1.63 -4.20 7.78
CA SER A 396 -2.59 -3.11 8.03
C SER A 396 -3.39 -3.34 9.31
N CYS A 397 -3.93 -4.55 9.46
CA CYS A 397 -4.75 -4.96 10.60
C CYS A 397 -3.98 -4.85 11.93
N VAL A 398 -2.75 -5.36 11.97
CA VAL A 398 -1.90 -5.29 13.17
C VAL A 398 -1.53 -3.86 13.50
N THR A 399 -1.21 -3.03 12.49
CA THR A 399 -0.94 -1.60 12.69
C THR A 399 -2.16 -0.87 13.24
N LEU A 400 -3.37 -1.13 12.74
CA LEU A 400 -4.59 -0.50 13.24
C LEU A 400 -4.86 -0.87 14.70
N TRP A 401 -4.60 -2.12 15.11
CA TRP A 401 -4.67 -2.50 16.53
C TRP A 401 -3.60 -1.79 17.37
N ALA A 402 -2.37 -1.62 16.85
CA ALA A 402 -1.34 -0.84 17.52
C ALA A 402 -1.75 0.64 17.69
N ILE A 403 -2.35 1.25 16.67
CA ILE A 403 -2.89 2.62 16.73
C ILE A 403 -4.04 2.70 17.74
N ALA A 404 -4.94 1.72 17.76
CA ALA A 404 -6.03 1.67 18.72
C ALA A 404 -5.51 1.65 20.17
N VAL A 405 -4.46 0.85 20.45
CA VAL A 405 -3.79 0.84 21.76
C VAL A 405 -3.11 2.17 22.06
N TYR A 406 -2.39 2.73 21.09
CA TYR A 406 -1.74 4.04 21.22
C TYR A 406 -2.73 5.13 21.67
N LEU A 407 -3.88 5.24 20.98
CA LEU A 407 -4.92 6.22 21.24
C LEU A 407 -5.63 5.95 22.57
N ALA A 408 -5.97 4.69 22.86
CA ALA A 408 -6.70 4.34 24.08
C ALA A 408 -5.89 4.61 25.35
N ARG A 409 -4.57 4.37 25.32
CA ARG A 409 -3.65 4.70 26.43
C ARG A 409 -3.55 6.20 26.71
N ARG A 410 -3.81 7.02 25.71
CA ARG A 410 -3.80 8.49 25.79
C ARG A 410 -5.18 9.09 25.98
N GLU A 411 -6.16 8.25 26.33
CA GLU A 411 -7.57 8.64 26.52
C GLU A 411 -8.18 9.38 25.32
N ARG A 412 -7.66 9.11 24.12
CA ARG A 412 -8.18 9.64 22.87
C ARG A 412 -9.25 8.72 22.29
N PHE A 413 -10.01 9.24 21.32
CA PHE A 413 -11.09 8.52 20.65
C PHE A 413 -10.54 7.42 19.73
N HIS A 414 -10.19 6.27 20.32
CA HIS A 414 -9.53 5.14 19.65
C HIS A 414 -10.39 4.45 18.57
N TRP A 415 -11.71 4.70 18.55
CA TRP A 415 -12.63 4.07 17.60
C TRP A 415 -12.32 4.36 16.14
N ILE A 416 -11.64 5.47 15.85
CA ILE A 416 -11.13 5.77 14.48
C ILE A 416 -10.21 4.66 13.97
N ALA A 417 -9.54 3.92 14.85
CA ALA A 417 -8.65 2.80 14.53
C ALA A 417 -9.24 1.45 14.95
N THR A 418 -9.95 1.37 16.08
CA THR A 418 -10.54 0.11 16.56
C THR A 418 -11.59 -0.46 15.60
N LEU A 419 -12.44 0.40 15.02
CA LEU A 419 -13.47 -0.05 14.08
C LEU A 419 -12.85 -0.64 12.80
N PRO A 420 -11.95 0.06 12.08
CA PRO A 420 -11.28 -0.54 10.92
C PRO A 420 -10.38 -1.71 11.32
N ALA A 421 -9.76 -1.73 12.51
CA ALA A 421 -8.99 -2.89 12.98
C ALA A 421 -9.86 -4.16 13.10
N ALA A 422 -11.03 -4.04 13.73
CA ALA A 422 -11.97 -5.12 13.86
C ALA A 422 -12.47 -5.59 12.48
N PHE A 423 -12.86 -4.66 11.60
CA PHE A 423 -13.28 -4.97 10.24
C PHE A 423 -12.19 -5.73 9.46
N MET A 424 -10.96 -5.23 9.47
CA MET A 424 -9.83 -5.89 8.80
C MET A 424 -9.47 -7.23 9.43
N THR A 425 -9.71 -7.42 10.73
CA THR A 425 -9.58 -8.73 11.37
C THR A 425 -10.57 -9.72 10.77
N VAL A 426 -11.84 -9.33 10.57
CA VAL A 426 -12.83 -10.19 9.91
C VAL A 426 -12.39 -10.50 8.48
N VAL A 427 -11.96 -9.50 7.70
CA VAL A 427 -11.52 -9.66 6.31
C VAL A 427 -10.35 -10.66 6.21
N CYS A 428 -9.26 -10.42 6.96
CA CYS A 428 -8.04 -11.22 6.86
C CYS A 428 -8.25 -12.67 7.31
N VAL A 429 -9.02 -12.89 8.39
CA VAL A 429 -9.32 -14.23 8.90
C VAL A 429 -10.29 -14.96 7.98
N SER A 430 -11.35 -14.28 7.53
CA SER A 430 -12.31 -14.87 6.58
C SER A 430 -11.62 -15.27 5.28
N TYR A 431 -10.69 -14.44 4.77
CA TYR A 431 -9.94 -14.78 3.57
C TYR A 431 -9.07 -16.02 3.78
N LEU A 432 -8.36 -16.10 4.90
CA LEU A 432 -7.52 -17.25 5.21
C LEU A 432 -8.35 -18.54 5.34
N CYS A 433 -9.54 -18.46 5.94
CA CYS A 433 -10.47 -19.58 6.02
C CYS A 433 -11.06 -19.98 4.66
N TYR A 434 -11.45 -19.00 3.85
CA TYR A 434 -12.16 -19.23 2.59
C TYR A 434 -11.23 -19.65 1.44
N ALA A 435 -10.09 -18.96 1.29
CA ALA A 435 -9.25 -19.12 0.12
C ALA A 435 -8.70 -20.56 0.03
N LYS A 436 -8.66 -21.11 -1.18
CA LYS A 436 -8.13 -22.47 -1.43
C LYS A 436 -6.66 -22.63 -1.03
N ILE A 437 -5.91 -21.54 -0.99
CA ILE A 437 -4.52 -21.51 -0.52
C ILE A 437 -4.41 -21.53 1.02
N GLY A 438 -5.51 -21.27 1.72
CA GLY A 438 -5.64 -21.37 3.17
C GLY A 438 -6.43 -22.63 3.55
N PHE A 439 -7.60 -22.47 4.17
CA PHE A 439 -8.38 -23.61 4.68
C PHE A 439 -9.51 -24.09 3.75
N GLY A 440 -9.82 -23.37 2.66
CA GLY A 440 -10.81 -23.81 1.66
C GLY A 440 -12.23 -24.02 2.19
N MET A 441 -12.63 -23.29 3.25
CA MET A 441 -13.94 -23.39 3.89
C MET A 441 -15.03 -22.64 3.10
N SER A 442 -16.31 -22.86 3.43
CA SER A 442 -17.41 -22.08 2.87
C SER A 442 -17.33 -20.60 3.29
N VAL A 443 -17.97 -19.71 2.53
CA VAL A 443 -17.99 -18.26 2.82
C VAL A 443 -18.65 -17.98 4.17
N GLU A 444 -19.73 -18.69 4.50
CA GLU A 444 -20.48 -18.55 5.74
C GLU A 444 -19.62 -18.92 6.95
N MET A 445 -19.01 -20.10 6.93
CA MET A 445 -18.14 -20.56 8.02
C MET A 445 -16.92 -19.66 8.19
N SER A 446 -16.30 -19.28 7.08
CA SER A 446 -15.15 -18.38 7.08
C SER A 446 -15.49 -17.02 7.71
N THR A 447 -16.66 -16.48 7.38
CA THR A 447 -17.15 -15.21 7.92
C THR A 447 -17.46 -15.31 9.41
N LEU A 448 -18.07 -16.40 9.86
CA LEU A 448 -18.34 -16.65 11.29
C LEU A 448 -17.04 -16.69 12.10
N ILE A 449 -16.01 -17.41 11.62
CA ILE A 449 -14.70 -17.48 12.27
C ILE A 449 -14.03 -16.09 12.29
N GLY A 450 -14.14 -15.34 11.20
CA GLY A 450 -13.65 -13.96 11.11
C GLY A 450 -14.31 -13.04 12.14
N ILE A 451 -15.65 -13.09 12.26
CA ILE A 451 -16.41 -12.30 13.23
C ILE A 451 -16.03 -12.69 14.66
N ALA A 452 -15.94 -13.98 14.96
CA ALA A 452 -15.53 -14.48 16.27
C ALA A 452 -14.12 -14.00 16.65
N SER A 453 -13.19 -14.02 15.69
CA SER A 453 -11.81 -13.56 15.89
C SER A 453 -11.72 -12.05 16.11
N ALA A 454 -12.51 -11.26 15.38
CA ALA A 454 -12.62 -9.81 15.59
C ALA A 454 -13.24 -9.47 16.95
N ALA A 455 -14.30 -10.18 17.35
CA ALA A 455 -14.94 -10.02 18.65
C ALA A 455 -13.97 -10.37 19.79
N ALA A 456 -13.23 -11.49 19.67
CA ALA A 456 -12.22 -11.88 20.65
C ALA A 456 -11.10 -10.82 20.75
N SER A 457 -10.62 -10.31 19.62
CA SER A 457 -9.61 -9.25 19.56
C SER A 457 -10.12 -7.95 20.21
N LEU A 458 -11.37 -7.58 19.95
CA LEU A 458 -12.01 -6.41 20.54
C LEU A 458 -12.16 -6.54 22.06
N VAL A 459 -12.64 -7.69 22.57
CA VAL A 459 -12.75 -7.95 24.01
C VAL A 459 -11.37 -7.90 24.67
N LEU A 460 -10.36 -8.49 24.05
CA LEU A 460 -8.98 -8.44 24.55
C LEU A 460 -8.46 -7.00 24.60
N PHE A 461 -8.69 -6.22 23.55
CA PHE A 461 -8.30 -4.82 23.48
C PHE A 461 -9.02 -3.96 24.52
N LEU A 462 -10.34 -4.09 24.68
CA LEU A 462 -11.10 -3.30 25.64
C LEU A 462 -10.75 -3.64 27.09
N SER A 463 -10.42 -4.91 27.37
CA SER A 463 -10.03 -5.35 28.72
C SER A 463 -8.59 -5.00 29.10
N ARG A 464 -7.65 -5.04 28.14
CA ARG A 464 -6.20 -4.91 28.43
C ARG A 464 -5.51 -3.75 27.73
N GLY A 465 -5.99 -3.29 26.58
CA GLY A 465 -5.29 -2.33 25.70
C GLY A 465 -4.89 -1.03 26.40
N LYS A 466 -5.79 -0.45 27.21
CA LYS A 466 -5.49 0.76 28.01
C LYS A 466 -4.40 0.54 29.06
N ARG A 467 -4.22 -0.70 29.53
CA ARG A 467 -3.28 -1.07 30.60
C ARG A 467 -1.96 -1.62 30.07
N MET A 468 -1.79 -1.73 28.75
CA MET A 468 -0.56 -2.25 28.17
C MET A 468 0.59 -1.26 28.38
N PRO A 469 1.70 -1.68 29.02
CA PRO A 469 2.85 -0.81 29.24
C PRO A 469 3.50 -0.42 27.91
N GLU A 470 3.94 0.83 27.82
CA GLU A 470 4.75 1.30 26.69
C GLU A 470 6.20 0.86 26.91
N LEU A 471 6.73 0.00 26.03
CA LEU A 471 8.08 -0.58 26.21
C LEU A 471 9.17 0.50 26.26
N GLU A 472 8.97 1.64 25.58
CA GLU A 472 9.83 2.83 25.65
C GLU A 472 8.97 4.10 25.43
N ASN A 473 9.03 5.06 26.36
CA ASN A 473 8.17 6.24 26.37
C ASN A 473 8.58 7.29 25.32
N GLU A 474 7.66 8.10 24.81
CA GLU A 474 7.97 9.11 23.78
C GLU A 474 9.00 10.15 24.24
N ALA A 475 9.12 10.37 25.55
CA ALA A 475 10.03 11.34 26.16
C ALA A 475 11.50 10.90 26.15
N SER A 476 11.80 9.64 25.81
CA SER A 476 13.19 9.15 25.69
C SER A 476 13.84 9.51 24.35
N CYS A 477 13.12 10.19 23.45
CA CYS A 477 13.48 10.26 22.03
C CYS A 477 13.90 11.62 21.49
#